data_AF-A0A9N8W6Z1-F1
#
_entry.id   AF-A0A9N8W6Z1-F1
#
_cell.length_a   1.000
_cell.length_b   1.000
_cell.length_c   1.000
_cell.angle_alpha   90.00
_cell.angle_beta   90.00
_cell.angle_gamma   90.00
#
_symmetry.space_group_name_H-M   'P 1'
#
loop_
_entity.id
_entity.type
_entity.pdbx_description
1 polymer ?
#
loop_
_entity_poly.entity_id
_entity_poly.type
_entity_poly.pdbx_seq_one_letter_code
_entity_poly.pdbx_strand_id
1 'polypeptide(L)'
;MEKNFFTTGTVSWEKFDGEKTLELLIAADELCLNELLEYVQDYFITKGNDWLLKNINEYCHTIFQHDNFHKLQESCIKLVSNDPQRFGKRGKFMEWPDKLVTGILKRDDLHLEEIDVWILLLKWGVSQIELSFNIKEWALEDFSRLALKLKDCIQFIRFYHISGADFYNHVRPYKSLLPKDLYENLLRYHFKMDKPPISTTLVPPRGIALDSKLIGSRHAALIASWIDHQKNFDPLTCDGKDPAHSQAILSRIKNYNCAIDDSPCIGPCFGISDLVMVESSRHANGKFIYDLPWSCIQRSYEKSITTTTNFTIEDYEVFKLIKKDLNNVES
;
A
#
# COMPACT_ATOMS: atom_id res chain seq x y z
N MET A 1 45.26 18.48 -16.87
CA MET A 1 44.41 19.65 -16.61
C MET A 1 42.98 19.22 -16.83
N GLU A 2 42.26 18.93 -15.74
CA GLU A 2 40.82 18.71 -15.82
C GLU A 2 40.15 20.05 -16.15
N LYS A 3 39.45 20.08 -17.28
CA LYS A 3 38.70 21.26 -17.73
C LYS A 3 37.41 21.30 -16.94
N ASN A 4 37.26 22.33 -16.09
CA ASN A 4 36.06 22.58 -15.31
C ASN A 4 34.94 23.11 -16.22
N PHE A 5 33.67 22.87 -15.85
CA PHE A 5 32.49 23.35 -16.58
C PHE A 5 32.58 24.85 -16.91
N PHE A 6 33.06 25.66 -15.96
CA PHE A 6 33.22 27.11 -16.10
C PHE A 6 34.15 27.56 -17.23
N THR A 7 35.05 26.70 -17.74
CA THR A 7 36.00 27.08 -18.79
C THR A 7 35.71 26.47 -20.15
N THR A 8 34.77 25.52 -20.23
CA THR A 8 34.53 24.77 -21.48
C THR A 8 33.06 24.51 -21.82
N GLY A 9 32.12 24.71 -20.89
CA GLY A 9 30.70 24.40 -21.11
C GLY A 9 30.40 22.90 -21.27
N THR A 10 31.39 22.02 -21.05
CA THR A 10 31.24 20.57 -21.23
C THR A 10 31.39 19.84 -19.90
N VAL A 11 30.45 18.96 -19.56
CA VAL A 11 30.50 18.05 -18.39
C VAL A 11 30.77 16.63 -18.89
N SER A 12 31.78 15.95 -18.32
CA SER A 12 32.00 14.51 -18.56
C SER A 12 31.27 13.68 -17.51
N TRP A 13 30.29 12.90 -17.96
CA TRP A 13 29.37 12.15 -17.09
C TRP A 13 29.94 10.82 -16.57
N GLU A 14 31.05 10.33 -17.13
CA GLU A 14 31.67 9.04 -16.75
C GLU A 14 32.19 8.99 -15.31
N LYS A 15 32.33 10.16 -14.65
CA LYS A 15 32.87 10.28 -13.28
C LYS A 15 31.82 10.61 -12.21
N PHE A 16 30.56 10.80 -12.60
CA PHE A 16 29.49 11.20 -11.71
C PHE A 16 28.69 9.98 -11.24
N ASP A 17 28.78 9.68 -9.95
CA ASP A 17 27.80 8.85 -9.25
C ASP A 17 26.59 9.71 -8.83
N GLY A 18 25.58 9.10 -8.19
CA GLY A 18 24.37 9.82 -7.82
C GLY A 18 24.60 10.92 -6.77
N GLU A 19 25.59 10.76 -5.89
CA GLU A 19 25.93 11.76 -4.87
C GLU A 19 26.54 13.01 -5.53
N LYS A 20 27.58 12.82 -6.37
CA LYS A 20 28.18 13.93 -7.12
C LYS A 20 27.19 14.60 -8.07
N THR A 21 26.24 13.83 -8.62
CA THR A 21 25.18 14.39 -9.48
C THR A 21 24.28 15.32 -8.67
N LEU A 22 23.95 14.94 -7.44
CA LEU A 22 23.18 15.79 -6.53
C LEU A 22 23.98 17.02 -6.08
N GLU A 23 25.27 16.89 -5.76
CA GLU A 23 26.13 18.03 -5.45
C GLU A 23 26.19 19.03 -6.62
N LEU A 24 26.27 18.54 -7.86
CA LEU A 24 26.24 19.40 -9.04
C LEU A 24 24.89 20.11 -9.21
N LEU A 25 23.78 19.44 -8.92
CA LEU A 25 22.45 20.07 -8.92
C LEU A 25 22.35 21.20 -7.90
N ILE A 26 22.86 20.97 -6.68
CA ILE A 26 22.87 21.97 -5.61
C ILE A 26 23.71 23.17 -6.04
N ALA A 27 24.93 22.94 -6.54
CA ALA A 27 25.78 24.02 -7.01
C ALA A 27 25.16 24.78 -8.20
N ALA A 28 24.49 24.09 -9.12
CA ALA A 28 23.79 24.72 -10.24
C ALA A 28 22.62 25.60 -9.77
N ASP A 29 21.87 25.16 -8.75
CA ASP A 29 20.78 25.92 -8.14
C ASP A 29 21.29 27.16 -7.41
N GLU A 30 22.30 27.01 -6.55
CA GLU A 30 22.89 28.10 -5.78
C GLU A 30 23.52 29.18 -6.68
N LEU A 31 24.09 28.78 -7.82
CA LEU A 31 24.68 29.67 -8.81
C LEU A 31 23.68 30.15 -9.87
N CYS A 32 22.39 29.80 -9.74
CA CYS A 32 21.31 30.16 -10.66
C CYS A 32 21.59 29.76 -12.12
N LEU A 33 22.25 28.62 -12.33
CA LEU A 33 22.59 28.06 -13.65
C LEU A 33 21.42 27.23 -14.19
N ASN A 34 20.30 27.87 -14.52
CA ASN A 34 19.04 27.20 -14.84
C ASN A 34 19.12 26.17 -15.97
N GLU A 35 19.86 26.46 -17.05
CA GLU A 35 20.03 25.51 -18.17
C GLU A 35 20.77 24.23 -17.74
N LEU A 36 21.82 24.39 -16.91
CA LEU A 36 22.55 23.26 -16.35
C LEU A 36 21.66 22.49 -15.37
N LEU A 37 20.92 23.21 -14.52
CA LEU A 37 20.02 22.63 -13.54
C LEU A 37 18.95 21.75 -14.21
N GLU A 38 18.31 22.24 -15.28
CA GLU A 38 17.33 21.46 -16.04
C GLU A 38 17.95 20.21 -16.66
N TYR A 39 19.12 20.35 -17.31
CA TYR A 39 19.81 19.25 -17.96
C TYR A 39 20.23 18.16 -16.96
N VAL A 40 20.79 18.55 -15.81
CA VAL A 40 21.25 17.59 -14.80
C VAL A 40 20.05 16.88 -14.15
N GLN A 41 18.91 17.57 -13.95
CA GLN A 41 17.70 16.92 -13.45
C GLN A 41 17.22 15.82 -14.40
N ASP A 42 17.12 16.12 -15.69
CA ASP A 42 16.69 15.15 -16.71
C ASP A 42 17.68 13.96 -16.82
N TYR A 43 18.99 14.25 -16.75
CA TYR A 43 20.02 13.22 -16.70
C TYR A 43 19.86 12.32 -15.47
N PHE A 44 19.69 12.90 -14.28
CA PHE A 44 19.63 12.15 -13.04
C PHE A 44 18.38 11.28 -12.96
N ILE A 45 17.24 11.77 -13.44
CA ILE A 45 15.99 11.00 -13.55
C ILE A 45 16.17 9.84 -14.54
N THR A 46 16.84 10.05 -15.67
CA THR A 46 16.97 9.02 -16.70
C THR A 46 17.98 7.93 -16.32
N LYS A 47 19.08 8.29 -15.67
CA LYS A 47 20.22 7.40 -15.41
C LYS A 47 20.39 7.00 -13.95
N GLY A 48 19.85 7.78 -13.02
CA GLY A 48 20.04 7.62 -11.58
C GLY A 48 18.86 7.04 -10.81
N ASN A 49 17.78 6.58 -11.47
CA ASN A 49 16.60 6.04 -10.80
C ASN A 49 16.92 4.95 -9.76
N ASP A 50 17.81 4.00 -10.10
CA ASP A 50 18.21 2.93 -9.16
C ASP A 50 18.95 3.48 -7.94
N TRP A 51 19.76 4.52 -8.13
CA TRP A 51 20.48 5.19 -7.05
C TRP A 51 19.50 5.98 -6.17
N LEU A 52 18.60 6.76 -6.77
CA LEU A 52 17.55 7.49 -6.06
C LEU A 52 16.70 6.53 -5.23
N LEU A 53 16.26 5.42 -5.82
CA LEU A 53 15.45 4.41 -5.16
C LEU A 53 16.17 3.77 -3.96
N LYS A 54 17.49 3.64 -3.99
CA LYS A 54 18.28 3.10 -2.87
C LYS A 54 18.51 4.15 -1.78
N ASN A 55 18.72 5.41 -2.16
CA ASN A 55 19.22 6.45 -1.27
C ASN A 55 18.18 7.54 -0.92
N ILE A 56 16.92 7.41 -1.34
CA ILE A 56 15.89 8.43 -1.13
C ILE A 56 15.74 8.84 0.33
N ASN A 57 15.83 7.90 1.26
CA ASN A 57 15.68 8.21 2.70
C ASN A 57 16.81 9.12 3.22
N GLU A 58 18.00 9.02 2.64
CA GLU A 58 19.17 9.79 3.05
C GLU A 58 19.15 11.19 2.44
N TYR A 59 18.76 11.31 1.17
CA TYR A 59 18.84 12.57 0.42
C TYR A 59 17.51 13.30 0.23
N CYS A 60 16.37 12.76 0.68
CA CYS A 60 15.07 13.43 0.51
C CYS A 60 15.03 14.81 1.16
N HIS A 61 15.65 15.00 2.34
CA HIS A 61 15.70 16.32 2.96
C HIS A 61 16.38 17.35 2.07
N THR A 62 17.55 17.02 1.54
CA THR A 62 18.27 17.89 0.59
C THR A 62 17.44 18.15 -0.66
N ILE A 63 16.92 17.10 -1.30
CA ILE A 63 16.15 17.24 -2.56
C ILE A 63 14.91 18.14 -2.38
N PHE A 64 14.19 18.01 -1.27
CA PHE A 64 12.94 18.73 -1.03
C PHE A 64 13.13 20.11 -0.36
N GLN A 65 14.37 20.45 0.06
CA GLN A 65 14.74 21.80 0.48
C GLN A 65 14.88 22.76 -0.71
N HIS A 66 15.32 22.28 -1.87
CA HIS A 66 15.52 23.11 -3.07
C HIS A 66 14.27 23.17 -3.95
N ASP A 67 13.60 24.33 -4.01
CA ASP A 67 12.34 24.52 -4.75
C ASP A 67 12.47 24.35 -6.27
N ASN A 68 13.64 24.64 -6.83
CA ASN A 68 13.87 24.54 -8.28
C ASN A 68 14.06 23.09 -8.76
N PHE A 69 14.16 22.11 -7.85
CA PHE A 69 14.30 20.69 -8.17
C PHE A 69 12.96 20.01 -8.55
N HIS A 70 12.01 20.76 -9.10
CA HIS A 70 10.64 20.31 -9.35
C HIS A 70 10.55 18.97 -10.10
N LYS A 71 11.31 18.75 -11.18
CA LYS A 71 11.31 17.49 -11.95
C LYS A 71 11.83 16.33 -11.10
N LEU A 72 12.92 16.57 -10.36
CA LEU A 72 13.53 15.55 -9.51
C LEU A 72 12.62 15.20 -8.32
N GLN A 73 11.99 16.19 -7.69
CA GLN A 73 11.01 16.00 -6.63
C GLN A 73 9.82 15.17 -7.11
N GLU A 74 9.25 15.50 -8.27
CA GLU A 74 8.15 14.73 -8.87
C GLU A 74 8.56 13.28 -9.17
N SER A 75 9.75 13.08 -9.72
CA SER A 75 10.31 11.74 -9.97
C SER A 75 10.45 10.95 -8.66
N CYS A 76 10.97 11.57 -7.60
CA CYS A 76 11.10 10.95 -6.28
C CYS A 76 9.74 10.53 -5.70
N ILE A 77 8.73 11.41 -5.78
CA ILE A 77 7.37 11.11 -5.33
C ILE A 77 6.82 9.90 -6.10
N LYS A 78 6.99 9.86 -7.43
CA LYS A 78 6.55 8.75 -8.30
C LYS A 78 7.24 7.43 -7.94
N LEU A 79 8.57 7.46 -7.76
CA LEU A 79 9.35 6.28 -7.39
C LEU A 79 8.89 5.66 -6.07
N VAL A 80 8.68 6.50 -5.05
CA VAL A 80 8.23 6.03 -3.73
C VAL A 80 6.80 5.52 -3.77
N SER A 81 5.90 6.20 -4.49
CA SER A 81 4.48 5.83 -4.58
C SER A 81 4.26 4.48 -5.28
N ASN A 82 5.20 4.06 -6.13
CA ASN A 82 5.15 2.77 -6.82
C ASN A 82 5.59 1.57 -5.95
N ASP A 83 6.21 1.80 -4.79
CA ASP A 83 6.67 0.73 -3.89
C ASP A 83 6.13 0.94 -2.46
N PRO A 84 4.89 0.47 -2.18
CA PRO A 84 4.28 0.56 -0.85
C PRO A 84 5.15 -0.03 0.28
N GLN A 85 6.05 -0.98 0.01
CA GLN A 85 6.92 -1.53 1.06
C GLN A 85 7.90 -0.51 1.64
N ARG A 86 8.11 0.62 0.97
CA ARG A 86 9.01 1.71 1.42
C ARG A 86 8.55 2.34 2.72
N PHE A 87 7.24 2.44 2.93
CA PHE A 87 6.68 2.95 4.17
C PHE A 87 6.91 1.98 5.35
N GLY A 88 7.06 0.68 5.09
CA GLY A 88 7.30 -0.34 6.13
C GLY A 88 8.75 -0.49 6.58
N LYS A 89 9.74 -0.02 5.79
CA LYS A 89 11.17 -0.25 6.09
C LYS A 89 11.66 0.63 7.25
N ARG A 90 11.58 0.09 8.48
CA ARG A 90 12.30 0.55 9.68
C ARG A 90 12.12 2.04 10.03
N GLY A 91 10.91 2.58 9.89
CA GLY A 91 10.59 3.92 10.39
C GLY A 91 11.21 5.11 9.63
N LYS A 92 12.02 4.89 8.58
CA LYS A 92 12.67 6.00 7.85
C LYS A 92 11.67 6.99 7.23
N PHE A 93 10.48 6.52 6.86
CA PHE A 93 9.42 7.40 6.34
C PHE A 93 8.93 8.42 7.38
N MET A 94 9.09 8.12 8.67
CA MET A 94 8.67 9.00 9.77
C MET A 94 9.46 10.31 9.78
N GLU A 95 10.64 10.32 9.16
CA GLU A 95 11.52 11.47 9.05
C GLU A 95 11.30 12.24 7.73
N TRP A 96 10.46 11.77 6.81
CA TRP A 96 10.37 12.41 5.49
C TRP A 96 9.88 13.87 5.52
N PRO A 97 10.38 14.72 4.59
CA PRO A 97 9.94 16.11 4.47
C PRO A 97 8.45 16.25 4.16
N ASP A 98 7.82 17.32 4.67
CA ASP A 98 6.41 17.65 4.43
C ASP A 98 6.02 17.63 2.95
N LYS A 99 6.87 18.20 2.08
CA LYS A 99 6.62 18.24 0.62
C LYS A 99 6.57 16.85 -0.02
N LEU A 100 7.43 15.92 0.45
CA LEU A 100 7.44 14.54 -0.05
C LEU A 100 6.15 13.82 0.37
N VAL A 101 5.79 13.86 1.66
CA VAL A 101 4.58 13.21 2.17
C VAL A 101 3.32 13.81 1.53
N THR A 102 3.22 15.13 1.48
CA THR A 102 2.09 15.83 0.83
C THR A 102 2.01 15.49 -0.66
N GLY A 103 3.14 15.41 -1.35
CA GLY A 103 3.22 15.03 -2.75
C GLY A 103 2.72 13.61 -3.01
N ILE A 104 3.09 12.66 -2.14
CA ILE A 104 2.61 11.27 -2.19
C ILE A 104 1.09 11.22 -1.97
N LEU A 105 0.58 11.93 -0.96
CA LEU A 105 -0.86 11.95 -0.63
C LEU A 105 -1.73 12.55 -1.74
N LYS A 106 -1.19 13.41 -2.60
CA LYS A 106 -1.92 13.99 -3.73
C LYS A 106 -2.13 13.01 -4.88
N ARG A 107 -1.39 11.90 -4.92
CA ARG A 107 -1.41 10.99 -6.06
C ARG A 107 -2.62 10.07 -6.06
N ASP A 108 -3.13 9.82 -7.26
CA ASP A 108 -4.23 8.88 -7.53
C ASP A 108 -3.75 7.44 -7.69
N ASP A 109 -2.49 7.24 -8.12
CA ASP A 109 -1.90 5.94 -8.44
C ASP A 109 -1.07 5.36 -7.27
N LEU A 110 -1.32 5.83 -6.05
CA LEU A 110 -0.73 5.25 -4.85
C LEU A 110 -1.40 3.91 -4.56
N HIS A 111 -0.64 2.82 -4.56
CA HIS A 111 -1.16 1.46 -4.41
C HIS A 111 -1.34 1.06 -2.93
N LEU A 112 -2.13 1.85 -2.18
CA LEU A 112 -2.46 1.64 -0.76
C LEU A 112 -3.96 1.80 -0.51
N GLU A 113 -4.51 1.04 0.44
CA GLU A 113 -5.88 1.27 0.91
C GLU A 113 -5.96 2.59 1.69
N GLU A 114 -7.10 3.28 1.61
CA GLU A 114 -7.21 4.60 2.27
C GLU A 114 -6.99 4.55 3.78
N ILE A 115 -7.31 3.41 4.40
CA ILE A 115 -7.02 3.20 5.81
C ILE A 115 -5.51 3.11 6.07
N ASP A 116 -4.72 2.47 5.20
CA ASP A 116 -3.25 2.46 5.30
C ASP A 116 -2.69 3.88 5.18
N VAL A 117 -3.18 4.64 4.20
CA VAL A 117 -2.74 6.01 3.97
C VAL A 117 -3.00 6.86 5.22
N TRP A 118 -4.18 6.71 5.85
CA TRP A 118 -4.52 7.37 7.10
C TRP A 118 -3.57 7.00 8.25
N ILE A 119 -3.31 5.71 8.46
CA ILE A 119 -2.46 5.28 9.57
C ILE A 119 -1.00 5.70 9.35
N LEU A 120 -0.50 5.65 8.11
CA LEU A 120 0.83 6.15 7.76
C LEU A 120 0.95 7.64 8.01
N LEU A 121 -0.06 8.43 7.64
CA LEU A 121 -0.10 9.86 7.90
C LEU A 121 -0.05 10.16 9.40
N LEU A 122 -0.83 9.44 10.20
CA LEU A 122 -0.82 9.59 11.67
C LEU A 122 0.55 9.29 12.25
N LYS A 123 1.18 8.17 11.85
CA LYS A 123 2.51 7.80 12.34
C LYS A 123 3.56 8.83 11.99
N TRP A 124 3.60 9.27 10.73
CA TRP A 124 4.50 10.33 10.30
C TRP A 124 4.27 11.59 11.13
N GLY A 125 3.01 12.04 11.23
CA GLY A 125 2.66 13.23 12.02
C GLY A 125 3.12 13.13 13.48
N VAL A 126 2.82 12.02 14.15
CA VAL A 126 3.20 11.75 15.55
C VAL A 126 4.71 11.79 15.74
N SER A 127 5.47 11.17 14.84
CA SER A 127 6.94 11.21 14.87
C SER A 127 7.50 12.61 14.67
N GLN A 128 6.92 13.39 13.76
CA GLN A 128 7.37 14.75 13.45
C GLN A 128 7.21 15.75 14.61
N ILE A 129 6.27 15.49 15.51
CA ILE A 129 6.06 16.31 16.72
C ILE A 129 6.52 15.60 18.01
N GLU A 130 7.24 14.49 17.85
CA GLU A 130 7.86 13.70 18.93
C GLU A 130 6.87 13.24 20.01
N LEU A 131 5.65 12.85 19.60
CA LEU A 131 4.65 12.32 20.52
C LEU A 131 4.79 10.82 20.73
N SER A 132 4.25 10.34 21.87
CA SER A 132 4.04 8.91 22.09
C SER A 132 3.07 8.34 21.05
N PHE A 133 3.31 7.11 20.59
CA PHE A 133 2.36 6.40 19.73
C PHE A 133 1.11 5.91 20.50
N ASN A 134 1.10 5.97 21.84
CA ASN A 134 -0.05 5.61 22.65
C ASN A 134 -0.99 6.80 22.82
N ILE A 135 -2.08 6.83 22.05
CA ILE A 135 -3.10 7.89 22.10
C ILE A 135 -3.68 8.13 23.50
N LYS A 136 -3.69 7.12 24.38
CA LYS A 136 -4.22 7.25 25.75
C LYS A 136 -3.37 8.16 26.64
N GLU A 137 -2.13 8.43 26.24
CA GLU A 137 -1.19 9.29 26.97
C GLU A 137 -1.31 10.76 26.53
N TRP A 138 -2.12 11.07 25.51
CA TRP A 138 -2.16 12.39 24.91
C TRP A 138 -3.02 13.38 25.69
N ALA A 139 -2.50 14.57 25.88
CA ALA A 139 -3.24 15.73 26.35
C ALA A 139 -3.96 16.45 25.20
N LEU A 140 -4.88 17.37 25.54
CA LEU A 140 -5.62 18.16 24.54
C LEU A 140 -4.69 19.05 23.68
N GLU A 141 -3.57 19.51 24.27
CA GLU A 141 -2.50 20.24 23.58
C GLU A 141 -1.84 19.39 22.49
N ASP A 142 -1.62 18.09 22.76
CA ASP A 142 -0.97 17.15 21.82
C ASP A 142 -1.82 16.94 20.57
N PHE A 143 -3.14 16.80 20.75
CA PHE A 143 -4.08 16.77 19.62
C PHE A 143 -4.02 18.06 18.80
N SER A 144 -3.89 19.21 19.46
CA SER A 144 -3.84 20.52 18.78
C SER A 144 -2.56 20.66 17.95
N ARG A 145 -1.41 20.25 18.50
CA ARG A 145 -0.12 20.22 17.81
C ARG A 145 -0.16 19.30 16.58
N LEU A 146 -0.73 18.11 16.73
CA LEU A 146 -0.86 17.17 15.61
C LEU A 146 -1.85 17.67 14.55
N ALA A 147 -2.98 18.25 14.96
CA ALA A 147 -3.97 18.80 14.03
C ALA A 147 -3.36 19.92 13.18
N LEU A 148 -2.51 20.78 13.78
CA LEU A 148 -1.77 21.79 13.04
C LEU A 148 -0.80 21.18 12.03
N LYS A 149 -0.03 20.15 12.44
CA LYS A 149 0.93 19.46 11.56
C LYS A 149 0.25 18.76 10.37
N LEU A 150 -0.93 18.19 10.59
CA LEU A 150 -1.64 17.40 9.56
C LEU A 150 -2.65 18.20 8.74
N LYS A 151 -2.87 19.48 9.07
CA LYS A 151 -3.93 20.32 8.48
C LYS A 151 -3.97 20.26 6.96
N ASP A 152 -2.83 20.44 6.31
CA ASP A 152 -2.75 20.49 4.84
C ASP A 152 -2.79 19.11 4.19
N CYS A 153 -2.60 18.04 4.98
CA CYS A 153 -2.61 16.64 4.52
C CYS A 153 -4.00 16.00 4.60
N ILE A 154 -4.82 16.37 5.60
CA ILE A 154 -6.13 15.74 5.87
C ILE A 154 -7.05 15.78 4.66
N GLN A 155 -7.02 16.87 3.88
CA GLN A 155 -7.84 17.02 2.67
C GLN A 155 -7.54 15.99 1.58
N PHE A 156 -6.36 15.36 1.61
CA PHE A 156 -5.95 14.36 0.61
C PHE A 156 -6.31 12.93 1.01
N ILE A 157 -6.90 12.71 2.19
CA ILE A 157 -7.37 11.40 2.64
C ILE A 157 -8.79 11.16 2.11
N ARG A 158 -9.02 10.05 1.41
CA ARG A 158 -10.34 9.74 0.82
C ARG A 158 -11.20 8.97 1.82
N PHE A 159 -11.53 9.62 2.95
CA PHE A 159 -12.23 8.99 4.08
C PHE A 159 -13.48 8.19 3.73
N TYR A 160 -14.23 8.57 2.68
CA TYR A 160 -15.44 7.85 2.25
C TYR A 160 -15.16 6.45 1.65
N HIS A 161 -13.91 6.12 1.34
CA HIS A 161 -13.49 4.77 0.92
C HIS A 161 -12.87 3.98 2.08
N ILE A 162 -12.87 4.51 3.30
CA ILE A 162 -12.51 3.74 4.50
C ILE A 162 -13.74 2.92 4.91
N SER A 163 -13.54 1.66 5.31
CA SER A 163 -14.66 0.81 5.75
C SER A 163 -15.29 1.35 7.05
N GLY A 164 -16.55 1.01 7.32
CA GLY A 164 -17.21 1.43 8.58
C GLY A 164 -16.50 0.87 9.83
N ALA A 165 -15.98 -0.35 9.74
CA ALA A 165 -15.19 -0.98 10.80
C ALA A 165 -13.88 -0.22 11.05
N ASP A 166 -13.16 0.10 9.97
CA ASP A 166 -11.91 0.85 10.05
C ASP A 166 -12.12 2.28 10.53
N PHE A 167 -13.19 2.93 10.07
CA PHE A 167 -13.59 4.24 10.57
C PHE A 167 -13.79 4.20 12.09
N TYR A 168 -14.53 3.21 12.59
CA TYR A 168 -14.81 3.08 14.02
C TYR A 168 -13.54 2.82 14.85
N ASN A 169 -12.64 1.97 14.37
CA ASN A 169 -11.45 1.54 15.10
C ASN A 169 -10.27 2.51 14.98
N HIS A 170 -10.07 3.13 13.82
CA HIS A 170 -8.83 3.84 13.49
C HIS A 170 -9.00 5.32 13.14
N VAL A 171 -10.18 5.76 12.71
CA VAL A 171 -10.43 7.19 12.41
C VAL A 171 -11.09 7.89 13.60
N ARG A 172 -12.15 7.30 14.15
CA ARG A 172 -12.96 7.84 15.25
C ARG A 172 -12.16 8.21 16.51
N PRO A 173 -11.13 7.47 16.96
CA PRO A 173 -10.32 7.87 18.11
C PRO A 173 -9.63 9.23 17.93
N TYR A 174 -9.36 9.63 16.69
CA TYR A 174 -8.68 10.86 16.31
C TYR A 174 -9.62 11.96 15.83
N LYS A 175 -10.92 11.90 16.19
CA LYS A 175 -11.94 12.88 15.79
C LYS A 175 -11.52 14.35 15.99
N SER A 176 -10.71 14.62 17.01
CA SER A 176 -10.23 15.97 17.33
C SER A 176 -9.26 16.55 16.30
N LEU A 177 -8.67 15.71 15.45
CA LEU A 177 -7.79 16.14 14.36
C LEU A 177 -8.58 16.61 13.12
N LEU A 178 -9.83 16.17 12.99
CA LEU A 178 -10.64 16.41 11.80
C LEU A 178 -11.46 17.69 11.95
N PRO A 179 -11.68 18.44 10.85
CA PRO A 179 -12.69 19.50 10.83
C PRO A 179 -14.05 18.96 11.29
N LYS A 180 -14.75 19.71 12.15
CA LYS A 180 -16.02 19.26 12.75
C LYS A 180 -17.04 18.82 11.70
N ASP A 181 -17.21 19.61 10.65
CA ASP A 181 -18.15 19.30 9.57
C ASP A 181 -17.77 18.02 8.82
N LEU A 182 -16.47 17.79 8.59
CA LEU A 182 -16.00 16.56 7.96
C LEU A 182 -16.35 15.34 8.83
N TYR A 183 -16.03 15.40 10.12
CA TYR A 183 -16.28 14.28 11.04
C TYR A 183 -17.78 13.95 11.15
N GLU A 184 -18.64 14.96 11.28
CA GLU A 184 -20.10 14.76 11.34
C GLU A 184 -20.65 14.13 10.05
N ASN A 185 -20.13 14.52 8.89
CA ASN A 185 -20.52 13.90 7.62
C ASN A 185 -20.08 12.45 7.53
N LEU A 186 -18.85 12.13 7.95
CA LEU A 186 -18.36 10.74 8.00
C LEU A 186 -19.17 9.89 8.97
N LEU A 187 -19.54 10.45 10.13
CA LEU A 187 -20.38 9.77 11.11
C LEU A 187 -21.75 9.43 10.49
N ARG A 188 -22.39 10.38 9.78
CA ARG A 188 -23.66 10.13 9.10
C ARG A 188 -23.52 9.06 8.01
N TYR A 189 -22.48 9.17 7.17
CA TYR A 189 -22.21 8.22 6.10
C TYR A 189 -22.13 6.77 6.62
N HIS A 190 -21.31 6.52 7.64
CA HIS A 190 -21.11 5.16 8.15
C HIS A 190 -22.27 4.63 9.01
N PHE A 191 -23.00 5.48 9.74
CA PHE A 191 -24.03 5.02 10.67
C PHE A 191 -25.45 5.05 10.09
N LYS A 192 -25.77 6.04 9.24
CA LYS A 192 -27.11 6.14 8.62
C LYS A 192 -27.17 5.50 7.24
N MET A 193 -26.02 5.06 6.71
CA MET A 193 -25.88 4.64 5.31
C MET A 193 -26.37 5.73 4.33
N ASP A 194 -26.14 6.99 4.70
CA ASP A 194 -26.44 8.14 3.84
C ASP A 194 -25.45 8.21 2.67
N LYS A 195 -25.84 8.86 1.58
CA LYS A 195 -24.88 9.21 0.52
C LYS A 195 -23.94 10.31 1.01
N PRO A 196 -22.69 10.39 0.50
CA PRO A 196 -21.81 11.51 0.77
C PRO A 196 -22.49 12.85 0.40
N PRO A 197 -22.19 13.95 1.11
CA PRO A 197 -22.74 15.25 0.78
C PRO A 197 -22.46 15.61 -0.69
N ILE A 198 -23.44 16.23 -1.37
CA ILE A 198 -23.34 16.58 -2.80
C ILE A 198 -22.11 17.47 -3.10
N SER A 199 -21.66 18.28 -2.13
CA SER A 199 -20.46 19.12 -2.24
C SER A 199 -19.14 18.36 -2.16
N THR A 200 -19.17 17.04 -1.93
CA THR A 200 -17.97 16.21 -1.79
C THR A 200 -17.53 15.74 -3.18
N THR A 201 -16.38 16.21 -3.65
CA THR A 201 -15.75 15.65 -4.85
C THR A 201 -15.21 14.26 -4.51
N LEU A 202 -15.95 13.21 -4.88
CA LEU A 202 -15.53 11.83 -4.70
C LEU A 202 -14.56 11.43 -5.82
N VAL A 203 -13.28 11.40 -5.50
CA VAL A 203 -12.22 10.81 -6.34
C VAL A 203 -12.24 9.29 -6.13
N PRO A 204 -11.97 8.45 -7.15
CA PRO A 204 -11.95 6.99 -6.99
C PRO A 204 -11.07 6.51 -5.82
N PRO A 205 -11.27 5.30 -5.27
CA PRO A 205 -10.36 4.76 -4.26
C PRO A 205 -8.94 4.59 -4.81
N ARG A 206 -7.93 4.78 -3.97
CA ARG A 206 -6.56 4.35 -4.24
C ARG A 206 -6.41 2.84 -4.03
N GLY A 207 -5.28 2.30 -4.49
CA GLY A 207 -4.97 0.89 -4.34
C GLY A 207 -5.23 0.06 -5.60
N ILE A 208 -4.91 -1.23 -5.49
CA ILE A 208 -5.24 -2.18 -6.55
C ILE A 208 -6.74 -2.42 -6.49
N ALA A 209 -7.45 -2.01 -7.55
CA ALA A 209 -8.86 -2.37 -7.72
C ALA A 209 -8.95 -3.89 -7.92
N LEU A 210 -9.38 -4.59 -6.89
CA LEU A 210 -9.74 -5.99 -6.96
C LEU A 210 -11.25 -6.08 -7.19
N ASP A 211 -11.66 -6.89 -8.16
CA ASP A 211 -13.05 -7.30 -8.33
C ASP A 211 -13.36 -8.41 -7.31
N SER A 212 -13.28 -8.07 -6.03
CA SER A 212 -13.51 -8.98 -4.90
C SER A 212 -14.28 -8.26 -3.81
N LYS A 213 -15.24 -8.96 -3.21
CA LYS A 213 -15.95 -8.52 -2.02
C LYS A 213 -15.35 -9.11 -0.74
N LEU A 214 -14.59 -10.20 -0.86
CA LEU A 214 -14.00 -10.93 0.28
C LEU A 214 -12.58 -10.48 0.61
N ILE A 215 -11.75 -10.14 -0.39
CA ILE A 215 -10.34 -9.79 -0.18
C ILE A 215 -10.00 -8.39 -0.73
N GLY A 216 -9.33 -7.62 0.11
CA GLY A 216 -8.74 -6.32 -0.25
C GLY A 216 -7.31 -6.43 -0.79
N SER A 217 -6.72 -5.29 -1.13
CA SER A 217 -5.35 -5.22 -1.66
C SER A 217 -4.30 -5.65 -0.62
N ARG A 218 -4.54 -5.40 0.68
CA ARG A 218 -3.70 -5.93 1.78
C ARG A 218 -3.66 -7.46 1.77
N HIS A 219 -4.82 -8.09 1.60
CA HIS A 219 -4.95 -9.55 1.52
C HIS A 219 -4.22 -10.09 0.28
N ALA A 220 -4.40 -9.45 -0.86
CA ALA A 220 -3.70 -9.84 -2.09
C ALA A 220 -2.17 -9.73 -1.95
N ALA A 221 -1.68 -8.66 -1.32
CA ALA A 221 -0.25 -8.49 -1.06
C ALA A 221 0.30 -9.57 -0.11
N LEU A 222 -0.47 -9.91 0.94
CA LEU A 222 -0.14 -11.00 1.86
C LEU A 222 -0.08 -12.35 1.13
N ILE A 223 -1.08 -12.66 0.30
CA ILE A 223 -1.10 -13.89 -0.51
C ILE A 223 0.11 -13.93 -1.46
N ALA A 224 0.40 -12.84 -2.16
CA ALA A 224 1.57 -12.74 -3.05
C ALA A 224 2.87 -13.01 -2.30
N SER A 225 3.02 -12.47 -1.09
CA SER A 225 4.20 -12.72 -0.27
C SER A 225 4.38 -14.19 0.13
N TRP A 226 3.29 -14.91 0.37
CA TRP A 226 3.31 -16.33 0.68
C TRP A 226 3.70 -17.18 -0.53
N ILE A 227 3.26 -16.76 -1.72
CA ILE A 227 3.65 -17.35 -3.01
C ILE A 227 5.15 -17.15 -3.23
N ASP A 228 5.68 -15.95 -2.98
CA ASP A 228 7.09 -15.60 -3.16
C ASP A 228 8.01 -16.10 -2.03
N HIS A 229 7.49 -16.88 -1.08
CA HIS A 229 8.23 -17.41 0.07
C HIS A 229 8.87 -16.32 0.96
N GLN A 230 8.27 -15.13 1.04
CA GLN A 230 8.74 -14.05 1.91
C GLN A 230 8.37 -14.34 3.37
N LYS A 231 9.34 -14.76 4.17
CA LYS A 231 9.12 -15.19 5.56
C LYS A 231 8.71 -14.07 6.53
N ASN A 232 9.08 -12.83 6.22
CA ASN A 232 8.91 -11.66 7.10
C ASN A 232 8.09 -10.56 6.41
N PHE A 233 7.21 -10.92 5.48
CA PHE A 233 6.34 -9.94 4.86
C PHE A 233 5.26 -9.52 5.85
N ASP A 234 5.20 -8.22 6.10
CA ASP A 234 4.14 -7.57 6.85
C ASP A 234 3.34 -6.73 5.84
N PRO A 235 2.07 -7.09 5.54
CA PRO A 235 1.22 -6.32 4.64
C PRO A 235 0.91 -4.96 5.25
N LEU A 236 1.83 -4.00 5.17
CA LEU A 236 1.70 -2.63 5.68
C LEU A 236 0.87 -2.52 6.97
N THR A 237 1.03 -3.44 7.93
CA THR A 237 0.34 -3.24 9.21
C THR A 237 1.19 -2.27 9.98
N CYS A 238 0.71 -1.05 10.05
CA CYS A 238 1.33 -0.03 10.87
C CYS A 238 1.31 -0.42 12.37
N ASP A 239 0.51 -1.40 12.72
CA ASP A 239 0.26 -1.91 14.05
C ASP A 239 0.91 -3.28 14.28
N GLY A 240 1.54 -3.90 13.27
CA GLY A 240 2.22 -5.19 13.39
C GLY A 240 1.32 -6.36 13.81
N LYS A 241 -0.01 -6.15 13.93
CA LYS A 241 -1.01 -7.14 14.34
C LYS A 241 -2.38 -6.70 13.88
N ASP A 242 -2.77 -7.07 12.66
CA ASP A 242 -4.19 -7.38 12.47
C ASP A 242 -4.46 -8.73 13.16
N PRO A 243 -5.23 -8.77 14.26
CA PRO A 243 -5.52 -10.02 14.96
C PRO A 243 -6.23 -11.04 14.05
N ALA A 244 -6.94 -10.61 13.00
CA ALA A 244 -7.60 -11.52 12.06
C ALA A 244 -6.59 -12.35 11.24
N HIS A 245 -5.44 -11.78 10.87
CA HIS A 245 -4.41 -12.49 10.10
C HIS A 245 -3.48 -13.34 10.97
N SER A 246 -3.37 -13.04 12.26
CA SER A 246 -2.58 -13.83 13.21
C SER A 246 -3.05 -15.28 13.39
N GLN A 247 -4.27 -15.59 12.93
CA GLN A 247 -4.89 -16.92 13.00
C GLN A 247 -4.90 -17.69 11.66
N ALA A 248 -4.44 -17.08 10.56
CA ALA A 248 -4.43 -17.73 9.26
C ALA A 248 -3.45 -18.91 9.22
N ILE A 249 -3.92 -20.08 8.79
CA ILE A 249 -3.08 -21.28 8.64
C ILE A 249 -2.49 -21.30 7.23
N LEU A 250 -1.19 -21.00 7.10
CA LEU A 250 -0.44 -21.30 5.88
C LEU A 250 -0.03 -22.77 5.86
N SER A 251 -0.56 -23.51 4.89
CA SER A 251 -0.31 -24.93 4.67
C SER A 251 0.07 -25.16 3.21
N ARG A 252 1.30 -25.65 2.94
CA ARG A 252 1.75 -25.90 1.57
C ARG A 252 1.42 -27.32 1.12
N ILE A 253 1.22 -27.48 -0.17
CA ILE A 253 1.02 -28.80 -0.78
C ILE A 253 2.37 -29.53 -0.87
N LYS A 254 2.43 -30.77 -0.41
CA LYS A 254 3.68 -31.57 -0.48
C LYS A 254 3.94 -32.12 -1.89
N ASN A 255 2.86 -32.52 -2.58
CA ASN A 255 2.88 -33.02 -3.95
C ASN A 255 1.88 -32.22 -4.77
N TYR A 256 2.36 -31.43 -5.72
CA TYR A 256 1.52 -30.54 -6.53
C TYR A 256 0.45 -31.28 -7.34
N ASN A 257 0.66 -32.56 -7.67
CA ASN A 257 -0.35 -33.40 -8.34
C ASN A 257 -1.59 -33.66 -7.46
N CYS A 258 -1.50 -33.36 -6.18
CA CYS A 258 -2.58 -33.49 -5.21
C CYS A 258 -3.10 -32.13 -4.75
N ALA A 259 -2.73 -31.02 -5.40
CA ALA A 259 -3.10 -29.69 -4.93
C ALA A 259 -4.61 -29.43 -5.03
N ILE A 260 -5.18 -29.70 -6.21
CA ILE A 260 -6.59 -29.50 -6.51
C ILE A 260 -7.06 -30.74 -7.26
N ASP A 261 -8.21 -31.27 -6.86
CA ASP A 261 -8.94 -32.30 -7.59
C ASP A 261 -10.36 -31.76 -7.85
N ASP A 262 -10.91 -32.02 -9.02
CA ASP A 262 -12.28 -31.62 -9.36
C ASP A 262 -12.95 -32.80 -10.04
N SER A 263 -14.11 -33.19 -9.50
CA SER A 263 -14.87 -34.33 -9.99
C SER A 263 -16.33 -33.93 -10.15
N PRO A 264 -17.01 -34.41 -11.21
CA PRO A 264 -18.43 -34.11 -11.46
C PRO A 264 -19.39 -34.46 -10.32
N CYS A 265 -18.94 -35.27 -9.35
CA CYS A 265 -19.74 -35.76 -8.22
C CYS A 265 -19.30 -35.20 -6.86
N ILE A 266 -18.19 -34.46 -6.77
CA ILE A 266 -17.56 -34.10 -5.48
C ILE A 266 -17.17 -32.60 -5.42
N GLY A 267 -17.45 -31.83 -6.48
CA GLY A 267 -17.07 -30.42 -6.53
C GLY A 267 -15.55 -30.18 -6.41
N PRO A 268 -15.11 -28.92 -6.26
CA PRO A 268 -13.70 -28.61 -6.07
C PRO A 268 -13.20 -29.16 -4.73
N CYS A 269 -12.11 -29.91 -4.79
CA CYS A 269 -11.40 -30.47 -3.66
C CYS A 269 -9.99 -29.90 -3.60
N PHE A 270 -9.53 -29.56 -2.41
CA PHE A 270 -8.13 -29.24 -2.16
C PHE A 270 -7.50 -30.44 -1.46
N GLY A 271 -6.44 -31.01 -2.03
CA GLY A 271 -5.85 -32.22 -1.46
C GLY A 271 -6.63 -33.49 -1.78
N ILE A 272 -6.06 -34.65 -1.45
CA ILE A 272 -6.75 -35.94 -1.48
C ILE A 272 -7.59 -36.05 -0.20
N SER A 273 -8.60 -35.18 -0.08
CA SER A 273 -9.51 -35.03 1.07
C SER A 273 -9.15 -33.99 2.15
N ASP A 274 -8.17 -33.11 1.90
CA ASP A 274 -7.84 -32.04 2.84
C ASP A 274 -8.95 -30.98 2.96
N LEU A 275 -9.68 -30.72 1.87
CA LEU A 275 -10.93 -29.95 1.86
C LEU A 275 -11.84 -30.48 0.76
N VAL A 276 -12.98 -31.07 1.10
CA VAL A 276 -13.89 -31.72 0.13
C VAL A 276 -15.25 -31.04 0.16
N MET A 277 -15.64 -30.44 -0.97
CA MET A 277 -16.94 -29.79 -1.14
C MET A 277 -17.97 -30.73 -1.77
N VAL A 278 -18.45 -31.71 -0.99
CA VAL A 278 -19.32 -32.79 -1.53
C VAL A 278 -20.60 -32.23 -2.16
N GLU A 279 -20.74 -32.42 -3.47
CA GLU A 279 -21.95 -32.16 -4.24
C GLU A 279 -22.97 -33.29 -3.98
N SER A 280 -24.20 -32.94 -3.60
CA SER A 280 -25.23 -33.92 -3.27
C SER A 280 -26.14 -34.26 -4.45
N SER A 281 -26.38 -33.30 -5.36
CA SER A 281 -27.07 -33.53 -6.65
C SER A 281 -27.06 -32.28 -7.56
N ARG A 282 -27.22 -32.48 -8.90
CA ARG A 282 -27.52 -31.42 -9.88
C ARG A 282 -29.01 -31.36 -10.16
N HIS A 283 -29.64 -30.19 -10.01
CA HIS A 283 -30.97 -29.97 -10.59
C HIS A 283 -30.89 -29.82 -12.11
N ALA A 284 -31.99 -30.16 -12.81
CA ALA A 284 -32.14 -30.01 -14.27
C ALA A 284 -31.95 -28.56 -14.78
N ASN A 285 -31.88 -27.57 -13.89
CA ASN A 285 -31.61 -26.15 -14.20
C ASN A 285 -30.12 -25.77 -14.08
N GLY A 286 -29.22 -26.72 -13.82
CA GLY A 286 -27.77 -26.49 -13.72
C GLY A 286 -27.30 -25.93 -12.36
N LYS A 287 -28.17 -25.87 -11.35
CA LYS A 287 -27.81 -25.38 -10.00
C LYS A 287 -27.36 -26.55 -9.10
N PHE A 288 -26.24 -26.34 -8.40
CA PHE A 288 -25.65 -27.28 -7.45
C PHE A 288 -26.41 -27.31 -6.12
N ILE A 289 -26.59 -28.50 -5.54
CA ILE A 289 -27.10 -28.68 -4.16
C ILE A 289 -26.02 -29.32 -3.28
N TYR A 290 -25.78 -28.73 -2.10
CA TYR A 290 -24.80 -29.18 -1.10
C TYR A 290 -25.53 -29.57 0.20
N ASP A 291 -26.16 -30.73 0.23
CA ASP A 291 -26.96 -31.22 1.37
C ASP A 291 -26.16 -32.08 2.36
N LEU A 292 -24.93 -32.43 2.00
CA LEU A 292 -24.02 -33.22 2.84
C LEU A 292 -22.95 -32.33 3.49
N PRO A 293 -22.59 -32.58 4.76
CA PRO A 293 -21.52 -31.86 5.42
C PRO A 293 -20.19 -32.07 4.69
N TRP A 294 -19.51 -30.97 4.38
CA TRP A 294 -18.20 -31.00 3.74
C TRP A 294 -17.15 -31.44 4.75
N SER A 295 -16.12 -32.14 4.28
CA SER A 295 -15.13 -32.76 5.16
C SER A 295 -13.74 -32.16 4.99
N CYS A 296 -12.97 -32.12 6.08
CA CYS A 296 -11.57 -31.70 6.09
C CYS A 296 -10.71 -32.73 6.82
N ILE A 297 -9.81 -33.41 6.09
CA ILE A 297 -8.89 -34.40 6.64
C ILE A 297 -7.49 -34.14 6.08
N GLN A 298 -6.56 -33.70 6.93
CA GLN A 298 -5.19 -33.46 6.52
C GLN A 298 -4.54 -34.72 5.92
N ARG A 299 -4.13 -34.65 4.65
CA ARG A 299 -3.44 -35.73 3.91
C ARG A 299 -2.33 -35.20 3.02
N SER A 300 -2.69 -34.34 2.07
CA SER A 300 -1.80 -33.82 1.03
C SER A 300 -1.09 -32.53 1.45
N TYR A 301 -1.74 -31.72 2.28
CA TYR A 301 -1.21 -30.46 2.79
C TYR A 301 -0.38 -30.65 4.08
N GLU A 302 0.59 -29.76 4.31
CA GLU A 302 1.51 -29.81 5.46
C GLU A 302 0.82 -29.68 6.84
N LYS A 303 -0.30 -28.98 6.88
CA LYS A 303 -1.16 -28.72 8.04
C LYS A 303 -2.62 -28.88 7.64
N SER A 304 -3.48 -29.22 8.61
CA SER A 304 -4.94 -29.21 8.41
C SER A 304 -5.41 -27.81 7.97
N ILE A 305 -6.31 -27.76 6.98
CA ILE A 305 -6.82 -26.51 6.40
C ILE A 305 -7.84 -25.84 7.35
N THR A 306 -8.59 -26.65 8.10
CA THR A 306 -9.46 -26.19 9.20
C THR A 306 -9.30 -27.10 10.43
N THR A 307 -9.70 -26.58 11.60
CA THR A 307 -9.79 -27.34 12.85
C THR A 307 -11.08 -28.16 12.94
N THR A 308 -12.06 -27.89 12.07
CA THR A 308 -13.36 -28.55 12.09
C THR A 308 -13.39 -29.66 11.04
N THR A 309 -13.81 -30.86 11.43
CA THR A 309 -13.89 -32.00 10.51
C THR A 309 -15.05 -31.89 9.53
N ASN A 310 -16.13 -31.22 9.92
CA ASN A 310 -17.32 -30.99 9.11
C ASN A 310 -17.68 -29.49 9.08
N PHE A 311 -17.95 -28.92 7.92
CA PHE A 311 -18.31 -27.49 7.80
C PHE A 311 -19.30 -27.22 6.67
N THR A 312 -19.84 -26.01 6.66
CA THR A 312 -20.73 -25.47 5.63
C THR A 312 -20.17 -24.10 5.20
N ILE A 313 -20.27 -23.76 3.93
CA ILE A 313 -19.84 -22.45 3.41
C ILE A 313 -21.07 -21.61 3.10
N GLU A 314 -21.07 -20.37 3.63
CA GLU A 314 -22.10 -19.38 3.33
C GLU A 314 -21.84 -18.65 2.01
N ASP A 315 -20.57 -18.38 1.68
CA ASP A 315 -20.17 -17.70 0.44
C ASP A 315 -18.73 -18.08 0.04
N TYR A 316 -18.41 -18.06 -1.26
CA TYR A 316 -17.06 -18.29 -1.78
C TYR A 316 -16.78 -17.50 -3.07
N GLU A 317 -15.54 -17.08 -3.27
CA GLU A 317 -15.08 -16.43 -4.50
C GLU A 317 -14.03 -17.30 -5.23
N VAL A 318 -14.11 -17.35 -6.56
CA VAL A 318 -13.17 -18.08 -7.41
C VAL A 318 -12.29 -17.09 -8.15
N PHE A 319 -10.99 -17.12 -7.88
CA PHE A 319 -10.01 -16.28 -8.54
C PHE A 319 -9.33 -17.02 -9.69
N LYS A 320 -9.24 -16.37 -10.86
CA LYS A 320 -8.44 -16.85 -11.98
C LYS A 320 -7.14 -16.07 -12.04
N LEU A 321 -6.00 -16.75 -11.84
CA LEU A 321 -4.69 -16.17 -12.10
C LEU A 321 -4.43 -16.18 -13.60
N ILE A 322 -4.46 -15.00 -14.22
CA ILE A 322 -4.08 -14.82 -15.62
C ILE A 322 -2.61 -14.41 -15.63
N LYS A 323 -1.74 -15.28 -16.14
CA LYS A 323 -0.36 -14.91 -16.39
C LYS A 323 -0.35 -13.80 -17.45
N LYS A 324 0.14 -12.62 -17.07
CA LYS A 324 0.30 -11.52 -18.02
C LYS A 324 1.52 -11.83 -18.89
N ASP A 325 1.30 -12.14 -20.16
CA ASP A 325 2.39 -12.26 -21.12
C ASP A 325 3.02 -10.87 -21.32
N LEU A 326 4.22 -10.68 -20.79
CA LEU A 326 4.98 -9.43 -20.89
C LEU A 326 5.40 -9.07 -22.33
N ASN A 327 5.04 -9.91 -23.31
CA ASN A 327 5.37 -9.73 -24.72
C ASN A 327 4.24 -9.07 -25.54
N ASN A 328 3.06 -8.83 -24.96
CA ASN A 328 1.97 -8.09 -25.63
C ASN A 328 1.81 -6.69 -25.05
N VAL A 329 2.92 -5.95 -24.93
CA VAL A 329 2.87 -4.49 -24.98
C VAL A 329 3.14 -4.12 -26.44
N GLU A 330 2.13 -4.29 -27.30
CA GLU A 330 2.14 -3.71 -28.64
C GLU A 330 1.35 -2.40 -28.65
N SER A 331 2.07 -1.37 -29.12
CA SER A 331 1.68 -0.08 -29.72
C SER A 331 0.83 0.90 -28.92
#